data_AF-G8TYY3-F1
#
_entry.id   AF-G8TYY3-F1
#
_cell.length_a   1.000
_cell.length_b   1.000
_cell.length_c   1.000
_cell.angle_alpha   90.00
_cell.angle_beta   90.00
_cell.angle_gamma   90.00
#
_symmetry.space_group_name_H-M   'P 1'
#
loop_
_entity.id
_entity.type
_entity.pdbx_description
1 polymer ?
#
loop_
_entity_poly.entity_id
_entity_poly.type
_entity_poly.pdbx_seq_one_letter_code
_entity_poly.pdbx_strand_id
1 'polypeptide(L)' 'MRHALAHEIVGYCQLCEEPLTSRDVLETGQAKFCPDCYIDNVRPQWNDVSPRKTRNIAG' A
#
# COMPACT_ATOMS: atom_id res chain seq x y z
N MET A 1 0.05 24.83 -14.22
CA MET A 1 0.35 23.40 -14.39
C MET A 1 1.85 23.22 -14.28
N ARG A 2 2.32 22.63 -13.17
CA ARG A 2 3.74 22.43 -12.85
C ARG A 2 4.15 21.11 -13.49
N HIS A 3 5.10 21.14 -14.42
CA HIS A 3 5.57 19.93 -15.11
C HIS A 3 5.92 18.85 -14.08
N ALA A 4 5.24 17.71 -14.14
CA ALA A 4 5.67 16.52 -13.44
C ALA A 4 6.97 16.07 -14.11
N LEU A 5 8.09 16.22 -13.39
CA LEU A 5 9.35 15.57 -13.74
C LEU A 5 9.09 14.07 -13.83
N ALA A 6 9.60 13.42 -14.88
CA ALA A 6 9.38 12.02 -15.19
C ALA A 6 9.86 11.12 -14.04
N HIS A 7 9.01 10.85 -13.06
CA HIS A 7 9.17 9.70 -12.19
C HIS A 7 8.74 8.48 -13.00
N GLU A 8 9.62 7.51 -13.15
CA GLU A 8 9.35 6.26 -13.86
C GLU A 8 8.07 5.64 -13.30
N ILE A 9 7.04 5.56 -14.15
CA ILE A 9 5.80 4.85 -13.82
C ILE A 9 6.17 3.37 -13.80
N VAL A 10 6.08 2.75 -12.64
CA VAL A 10 6.46 1.35 -12.42
C VAL A 10 5.26 0.40 -12.52
N GLY A 11 4.04 0.94 -12.54
CA GLY A 11 2.81 0.16 -12.64
C GLY A 11 1.58 1.03 -12.42
N TYR A 12 0.44 0.37 -12.16
CA TYR A 12 -0.83 1.01 -11.85
C TYR A 12 -1.42 0.38 -10.60
N CYS A 13 -2.12 1.19 -9.79
CA CYS A 13 -2.81 0.72 -8.61
C CYS A 13 -3.90 -0.28 -9.00
N GLN A 14 -3.95 -1.43 -8.34
CA GLN A 14 -4.92 -2.48 -8.67
C GLN A 14 -6.38 -2.08 -8.36
N LEU A 15 -6.60 -1.08 -7.50
CA LEU A 15 -7.95 -0.68 -7.06
C LEU A 15 -8.50 0.53 -7.83
N CYS A 16 -7.67 1.56 -8.03
CA CYS A 16 -8.10 2.82 -8.65
C CYS A 16 -7.44 3.10 -10.00
N GLU A 17 -6.57 2.21 -10.48
CA GLU A 17 -5.87 2.33 -11.78
C GLU A 17 -4.99 3.58 -11.93
N GLU A 18 -4.69 4.27 -10.83
CA GLU A 18 -3.77 5.41 -10.84
C GLU A 18 -2.32 4.96 -11.05
N PRO A 19 -1.50 5.76 -11.77
CA PRO A 19 -0.11 5.42 -12.03
C PRO A 19 0.70 5.39 -10.72
N LEU A 20 1.42 4.30 -10.52
CA LEU A 20 2.36 4.14 -9.41
C LEU A 20 3.74 4.58 -9.84
N THR A 21 4.38 5.39 -9.02
CA THR A 21 5.78 5.77 -9.17
C THR A 21 6.66 4.90 -8.27
N SER A 22 7.95 4.85 -8.59
CA SER A 22 8.94 4.20 -7.72
C SER A 22 8.93 4.73 -6.28
N ARG A 23 8.53 5.99 -6.06
CA ARG A 23 8.36 6.56 -4.72
C ARG A 23 7.17 5.96 -3.97
N ASP A 24 6.04 5.76 -4.64
CA ASP A 24 4.84 5.17 -4.03
C ASP A 24 5.10 3.73 -3.58
N VAL A 25 5.87 2.99 -4.37
CA VAL A 25 6.30 1.63 -4.03
C VAL A 25 7.24 1.62 -2.83
N LEU A 26 8.17 2.58 -2.73
CA LEU A 26 9.04 2.72 -1.56
C LEU A 26 8.27 3.11 -0.30
N GLU A 27 7.22 3.94 -0.42
CA GLU A 27 6.42 4.40 0.72
C GLU A 27 5.50 3.31 1.27
N THR A 28 4.85 2.55 0.38
CA THR A 28 3.95 1.46 0.76
C THR A 28 4.68 0.13 1.00
N GLY A 29 5.89 -0.02 0.47
CA GLY A 29 6.61 -1.29 0.38
C GLY A 29 5.96 -2.30 -0.58
N GLN A 30 4.96 -1.88 -1.37
CA GLN A 30 4.15 -2.74 -2.22
C GLN A 30 3.98 -2.13 -3.62
N ALA A 31 4.37 -2.87 -4.67
CA ALA A 31 4.28 -2.39 -6.06
C ALA A 31 2.87 -2.51 -6.68
N LYS A 32 1.83 -2.66 -5.86
CA LYS A 32 0.46 -3.01 -6.32
C LYS A 32 -0.61 -2.01 -5.92
N PHE A 33 -0.35 -1.16 -4.92
CA PHE A 33 -1.32 -0.25 -4.33
C PHE A 33 -0.74 1.16 -4.24
N CYS A 34 -1.53 2.18 -4.54
CA CYS A 34 -1.16 3.56 -4.24
C CYS A 34 -1.21 3.80 -2.72
N PRO A 35 -0.58 4.86 -2.20
CA PRO A 35 -0.51 5.13 -0.76
C PRO A 35 -1.88 5.19 -0.09
N ASP A 36 -2.86 5.87 -0.69
CA ASP A 36 -4.23 5.96 -0.15
C ASP A 36 -4.90 4.58 -0.09
N CYS A 37 -4.93 3.86 -1.21
CA CYS A 37 -5.50 2.51 -1.27
C CYS A 37 -4.80 1.54 -0.30
N TYR A 38 -3.48 1.67 -0.13
CA TYR A 38 -2.72 0.90 0.84
C TYR A 38 -3.14 1.24 2.26
N ILE A 39 -3.31 2.51 2.61
CA ILE A 39 -3.71 2.94 3.96
C ILE A 39 -5.15 2.52 4.30
N ASP A 40 -6.08 2.63 3.35
CA ASP A 40 -7.49 2.31 3.62
C ASP A 40 -7.78 0.81 3.63
N ASN A 41 -7.12 0.03 2.76
CA ASN A 41 -7.49 -1.37 2.53
C ASN A 41 -6.45 -2.38 3.06
N VAL A 42 -5.16 -2.02 3.06
CA VAL A 42 -4.08 -2.99 3.34
C VAL A 42 -3.49 -2.76 4.72
N ARG A 43 -3.00 -1.56 5.01
CA ARG A 43 -2.36 -1.17 6.28
C ARG A 43 -3.17 -1.55 7.54
N PRO A 44 -4.51 -1.43 7.59
CA PRO A 44 -5.28 -1.82 8.78
C PRO A 44 -5.18 -3.31 9.06
N GLN A 45 -5.09 -4.15 8.01
CA GLN A 45 -4.90 -5.59 8.17
C GLN A 45 -3.53 -5.93 8.76
N TRP A 46 -2.50 -5.13 8.48
CA TRP A 46 -1.14 -5.35 9.02
C TRP A 46 -0.96 -4.76 10.42
N ASN A 47 -1.70 -3.70 10.77
CA ASN A 47 -1.75 -3.18 12.14
C ASN A 47 -2.47 -4.14 13.12
N ASP A 48 -3.27 -5.07 12.62
CA ASP A 48 -3.84 -6.17 13.41
C ASP A 48 -2.86 -7.37 13.53
N VAL A 49 -1.81 -7.42 12.70
CA VAL A 49 -0.76 -8.46 12.76
C VAL A 49 0.40 -7.97 13.61
N SER A 50 0.15 -7.83 14.91
CA SER A 50 1.19 -8.19 15.87
C SER A 50 1.30 -9.72 15.83
N PRO A 51 2.49 -10.34 15.62
CA PRO A 51 2.63 -11.79 15.74
C PRO A 51 2.58 -12.21 17.22
N ARG A 52 1.55 -11.77 17.97
CA ARG A 52 1.08 -12.49 19.14
C ARG A 52 0.20 -13.59 18.63
N LYS A 53 0.79 -14.78 18.53
CA LYS A 53 0.16 -16.07 18.80
C LYS A 53 -1.25 -15.87 19.37
N THR A 54 -2.27 -15.83 18.52
CA THR A 54 -3.66 -15.85 18.93
C THR A 54 -3.91 -17.25 19.46
N ARG A 55 -3.53 -17.49 20.72
CA ARG A 55 -4.05 -18.62 21.47
C ARG A 55 -5.53 -18.31 21.67
N ASN A 56 -6.36 -18.98 20.88
CA ASN A 56 -7.75 -19.26 21.22
C ASN A 56 -7.82 -19.68 22.69
N ILE A 57 -8.42 -18.84 23.53
CA ILE A 57 -8.96 -19.26 24.81
C ILE A 57 -10.46 -18.99 24.69
N ALA A 58 -11.22 -20.06 24.51
CA ALA A 58 -12.65 -20.06 24.69
C ALA A 58 -12.97 -19.82 26.17
N GLY A 59 -14.04 -19.06 26.44
CA GLY A 59 -14.53 -18.75 27.78
C GLY A 59 -15.51 -17.60 27.73
#